data_AF-A0A7K0W3A6-F1
#
_entry.id   AF-A0A7K0W3A6-F1
#
_cell.length_a   1.000
_cell.length_b   1.000
_cell.length_c   1.000
_cell.angle_alpha   90.00
_cell.angle_beta   90.00
_cell.angle_gamma   90.00
#
_symmetry.space_group_name_H-M   'P 1'
#
loop_
_entity.id
_entity.type
_entity.pdbx_description
1 polymer ?
#
loop_
_entity_poly.entity_id
_entity_poly.type
_entity_poly.pdbx_seq_one_letter_code
_entity_poly.pdbx_strand_id
1 'polypeptide(L)'
;MSSFTAPVLIYSLLAPILIVLGGAVIGVMIEAFASRKIRPVLQLSVTIGTLVLAFAQVWHIRHQETASAAMGSAVVDGAGVLMQGAILFIAILGVFLIADQENFTVLAAAVPGSEEEMQSIQSGEQLTEVYPLTLFAVAGMMLFPVSTDLITLFVALEMLSLPLYLMAGLSRRRRLMSQEAALKYFLLGAFSSAFFLFGAAYLYGYAGTVSLTGIGAAITAANGNTVFLLIGIAFLSVGLLFKIGAVPFHAWTPDVYQGAPTPITAFMAAATKIAAFGALLRIFYVGFENAYWDWRPLITVIAIITMLFGSVVAIAQRDIKRMLAYSSIAHA
;
A
#
# COMPACT_ATOMS: atom_id res chain seq x y z
N MET A 1 24.70 22.39 -25.48
CA MET A 1 23.99 22.89 -24.28
C MET A 1 22.68 22.12 -24.19
N SER A 2 22.57 21.14 -23.30
CA SER A 2 21.29 20.50 -23.01
C SER A 2 20.37 21.54 -22.37
N SER A 3 19.30 21.93 -23.06
CA SER A 3 18.28 22.80 -22.49
C SER A 3 17.63 22.07 -21.33
N PHE A 4 17.86 22.54 -20.10
CA PHE A 4 17.15 22.03 -18.94
C PHE A 4 15.67 22.40 -19.08
N THR A 5 14.83 21.40 -19.39
CA THR A 5 13.38 21.55 -19.35
C THR A 5 12.92 21.32 -17.92
N ALA A 6 12.45 22.37 -17.25
CA ALA A 6 11.91 22.25 -15.91
C ALA A 6 10.71 21.28 -15.88
N PRO A 7 10.59 20.43 -14.85
CA PRO A 7 9.44 19.54 -14.73
C PRO A 7 8.17 20.36 -14.51
N VAL A 8 7.14 20.07 -15.31
CA VAL A 8 5.80 20.65 -15.20
C VAL A 8 4.96 19.76 -14.27
N LEU A 9 4.68 20.27 -13.07
CA LEU A 9 3.83 19.63 -12.08
C LEU A 9 2.53 20.41 -11.93
N ILE A 10 1.39 19.73 -12.06
CA ILE A 10 0.08 20.33 -11.85
C ILE A 10 -0.27 20.20 -10.36
N TYR A 11 0.24 21.14 -9.56
CA TYR A 11 0.14 21.08 -8.09
C TYR A 11 -1.28 20.99 -7.57
N SER A 12 -2.27 21.59 -8.25
CA SER A 12 -3.68 21.48 -7.87
C SER A 12 -4.21 20.04 -7.93
N LEU A 13 -3.80 19.29 -8.95
CA LEU A 13 -4.21 17.90 -9.16
C LEU A 13 -3.44 16.93 -8.25
N LEU A 14 -2.18 17.24 -7.95
CA LEU A 14 -1.35 16.45 -7.02
C LEU A 14 -1.61 16.81 -5.54
N ALA A 15 -2.36 17.88 -5.28
CA ALA A 15 -2.60 18.42 -3.94
C ALA A 15 -3.10 17.37 -2.94
N PRO A 16 -4.03 16.44 -3.26
CA PRO A 16 -4.47 15.44 -2.29
C PRO A 16 -3.32 14.59 -1.73
N ILE A 17 -2.41 14.10 -2.60
CA ILE A 17 -1.26 13.28 -2.19
C ILE A 17 -0.25 14.14 -1.43
N LEU A 18 0.01 15.36 -1.92
CA LEU A 18 0.94 16.31 -1.28
C LEU A 18 0.47 16.73 0.12
N ILE A 19 -0.84 16.87 0.34
CA ILE A 19 -1.41 17.16 1.66
C ILE A 19 -1.14 16.00 2.61
N VAL A 20 -1.39 14.76 2.19
CA VAL A 20 -1.13 13.58 3.04
C VAL A 20 0.35 13.43 3.35
N LEU A 21 1.22 13.62 2.36
CA LEU A 21 2.68 13.64 2.54
C LEU A 21 3.13 14.74 3.50
N GLY A 22 2.62 15.96 3.32
CA GLY A 22 2.91 17.09 4.20
C GLY A 22 2.47 16.82 5.64
N GLY A 23 1.28 16.26 5.83
CA GLY A 23 0.79 15.83 7.14
C GLY A 23 1.66 14.74 7.76
N ALA A 24 2.16 13.77 6.98
CA ALA A 24 3.07 12.75 7.46
C ALA A 24 4.38 13.36 7.96
N VAL A 25 4.97 14.29 7.21
CA VAL A 25 6.19 15.03 7.60
C VAL A 25 5.94 15.87 8.85
N ILE A 26 4.81 16.58 8.93
CA ILE A 26 4.42 17.33 10.14
C ILE A 26 4.29 16.37 11.34
N GLY A 27 3.72 15.18 11.14
CA GLY A 27 3.64 14.13 12.17
C GLY A 27 5.03 13.70 12.66
N VAL A 28 6.01 13.54 11.78
CA VAL A 28 7.41 13.28 12.16
C VAL A 28 8.00 14.45 12.95
N MET A 29 7.73 15.70 12.54
CA MET A 29 8.18 16.88 13.29
C MET A 29 7.55 16.96 14.68
N ILE A 30 6.27 16.59 14.82
CA ILE A 30 5.60 16.51 16.13
C ILE A 30 6.27 15.45 17.00
N GLU A 31 6.63 14.30 16.44
CA GLU A 31 7.34 13.25 17.17
C GLU A 31 8.71 13.72 17.68
N ALA A 32 9.43 14.48 16.85
CA ALA A 32 10.76 14.99 17.16
C ALA A 32 10.75 16.14 18.19
N PHE A 33 9.78 17.06 18.11
CA PHE A 33 9.83 18.33 18.86
C PHE A 33 8.73 18.50 19.91
N ALA A 34 7.57 17.83 19.80
CA ALA A 34 6.47 18.04 20.74
C ALA A 34 6.66 17.26 22.05
N SER A 35 6.22 17.87 23.16
CA SER A 35 6.28 17.23 24.48
C SER A 35 5.34 16.02 24.56
N ARG A 36 5.75 14.99 25.31
CA ARG A 36 5.03 13.72 25.44
C ARG A 36 3.57 13.88 25.89
N LYS A 37 3.25 14.93 26.65
CA LYS A 37 1.89 15.21 27.18
C LYS A 37 0.90 15.64 26.09
N ILE A 38 1.32 16.47 25.14
CA ILE A 38 0.43 17.03 24.09
C ILE A 38 0.51 16.22 22.79
N ARG A 39 1.55 15.39 22.64
CA ARG A 39 1.86 14.65 21.41
C ARG A 39 0.69 13.79 20.91
N PRO A 40 -0.03 12.99 21.73
CA PRO A 40 -1.14 12.18 21.22
C PRO A 40 -2.26 13.01 20.61
N VAL A 41 -2.62 14.12 21.27
CA VAL A 41 -3.68 15.04 20.79
C VAL A 41 -3.27 15.72 19.50
N LEU A 42 -2.02 16.19 19.41
CA LEU A 42 -1.50 16.83 18.19
C LEU A 42 -1.45 15.84 17.01
N GLN A 43 -0.94 14.63 17.24
CA GLN A 43 -0.81 13.61 16.19
C GLN A 43 -2.19 13.19 15.66
N LEU A 44 -3.16 12.95 16.54
CA LEU A 44 -4.52 12.62 16.13
C LEU A 44 -5.17 13.78 15.35
N SER A 45 -5.05 15.00 15.86
CA SER A 45 -5.66 16.20 15.24
C SER A 45 -5.07 16.48 13.86
N VAL A 46 -3.75 16.39 13.71
CA VAL A 46 -3.07 16.58 12.41
C VAL A 46 -3.44 15.46 11.45
N THR A 47 -3.51 14.21 11.91
CA THR A 47 -3.87 13.07 11.05
C THR A 47 -5.28 13.21 10.50
N ILE A 48 -6.27 13.45 11.38
CA ILE A 48 -7.68 13.64 10.95
C ILE A 48 -7.80 14.87 10.05
N GLY A 49 -7.21 16.00 10.44
CA GLY A 49 -7.23 17.22 9.63
C GLY A 49 -6.63 17.01 8.25
N THR A 50 -5.49 16.33 8.16
CA THR A 50 -4.82 15.99 6.91
C THR A 50 -5.70 15.13 6.00
N LEU A 51 -6.28 14.05 6.53
CA LEU A 51 -7.11 13.14 5.74
C LEU A 51 -8.41 13.82 5.27
N VAL A 52 -9.05 14.62 6.11
CA VAL A 52 -10.26 15.38 5.75
C VAL A 52 -9.94 16.43 4.67
N LEU A 53 -8.83 17.16 4.82
CA LEU A 53 -8.39 18.14 3.81
C LEU A 53 -8.06 17.46 2.48
N ALA A 54 -7.35 16.33 2.51
CA ALA A 54 -7.06 15.55 1.31
C ALA A 54 -8.34 15.04 0.64
N PHE A 55 -9.32 14.57 1.42
CA PHE A 55 -10.61 14.09 0.90
C PHE A 55 -11.41 15.24 0.26
N ALA A 56 -11.44 16.41 0.90
CA ALA A 56 -12.04 17.61 0.33
C ALA A 56 -11.36 18.04 -0.99
N GLN A 57 -10.03 17.88 -1.09
CA GLN A 57 -9.31 18.15 -2.34
C GLN A 57 -9.61 17.13 -3.43
N VAL A 58 -9.69 15.83 -3.13
CA VAL A 58 -10.13 14.82 -4.11
C VAL A 58 -11.54 15.15 -4.61
N TRP A 59 -12.44 15.55 -3.71
CA TRP A 59 -13.77 16.01 -4.11
C TRP A 59 -13.71 17.24 -5.00
N HIS A 60 -12.84 18.21 -4.71
CA HIS A 60 -12.70 19.41 -5.52
C HIS A 60 -12.23 19.12 -6.96
N ILE A 61 -11.25 18.23 -7.13
CA ILE A 61 -10.67 17.89 -8.43
C ILE A 61 -11.44 16.82 -9.20
N ARG A 62 -12.55 16.29 -8.67
CA ARG A 62 -13.24 15.09 -9.20
C ARG A 62 -13.72 15.17 -10.66
N HIS A 63 -13.87 16.38 -11.20
CA HIS A 63 -14.30 16.63 -12.57
C HIS A 63 -13.15 17.06 -13.49
N GLN A 64 -11.92 17.01 -12.99
CA GLN A 64 -10.71 17.36 -13.74
C GLN A 64 -10.00 16.07 -14.16
N GLU A 65 -9.55 16.02 -15.40
CA GLU A 65 -8.81 14.87 -15.94
C GLU A 65 -7.55 15.35 -16.63
N THR A 66 -6.43 14.65 -16.43
CA THR A 66 -5.16 14.95 -17.08
C THR A 66 -4.26 13.70 -17.11
N ALA A 67 -3.77 13.35 -18.30
CA ALA A 67 -2.87 12.22 -18.52
C ALA A 67 -1.44 12.43 -17.98
N SER A 68 -1.07 13.65 -17.59
CA SER A 68 0.28 14.03 -17.19
C SER A 68 0.25 15.06 -16.05
N ALA A 69 -0.20 14.64 -14.87
CA ALA A 69 -0.22 15.51 -13.69
C ALA A 69 1.20 15.77 -13.15
N ALA A 70 2.11 14.81 -13.35
CA ALA A 70 3.51 14.88 -12.93
C ALA A 70 4.46 14.45 -14.06
N MET A 71 4.57 15.21 -15.15
CA MET A 71 5.48 14.87 -16.28
C MET A 71 5.31 13.43 -16.82
N GLY A 72 4.07 12.91 -16.81
CA GLY A 72 3.74 11.58 -17.30
C GLY A 72 4.00 10.43 -16.32
N SER A 73 4.32 10.71 -15.04
CA SER A 73 4.46 9.70 -13.99
C SER A 73 3.20 9.45 -13.16
N ALA A 74 2.26 10.40 -13.19
CA ALA A 74 0.95 10.27 -12.55
C ALA A 74 -0.17 10.84 -13.44
N VAL A 75 -1.29 10.14 -13.46
CA VAL A 75 -2.54 10.53 -14.15
C VAL A 75 -3.61 10.90 -13.13
N VAL A 76 -4.47 11.86 -13.47
CA VAL A 76 -5.73 12.07 -12.77
C VAL A 76 -6.87 11.77 -13.74
N ASP A 77 -7.64 10.74 -13.43
CA ASP A 77 -8.81 10.28 -14.18
C ASP A 77 -9.91 9.81 -13.22
N GLY A 78 -11.12 9.57 -13.73
CA GLY A 78 -12.26 9.17 -12.90
C GLY A 78 -11.99 7.93 -12.03
N ALA A 79 -11.27 6.93 -12.55
CA ALA A 79 -10.90 5.74 -11.78
C ALA A 79 -9.93 6.07 -10.64
N GLY A 80 -8.89 6.86 -10.92
CA GLY A 80 -7.91 7.31 -9.93
C GLY A 80 -8.54 8.13 -8.82
N VAL A 81 -9.40 9.10 -9.16
CA VAL A 81 -10.15 9.92 -8.20
C VAL A 81 -11.04 9.05 -7.31
N LEU A 82 -11.76 8.09 -7.89
CA LEU A 82 -12.63 7.18 -7.14
C LEU A 82 -11.81 6.33 -6.15
N MET A 83 -10.69 5.78 -6.59
CA MET A 83 -9.81 4.97 -5.74
C MET A 83 -9.19 5.80 -4.61
N GLN A 84 -8.70 7.00 -4.90
CA GLN A 84 -8.17 7.92 -3.87
C GLN A 84 -9.24 8.30 -2.86
N GLY A 85 -10.46 8.62 -3.31
CA GLY A 85 -11.60 8.90 -2.44
C GLY A 85 -11.94 7.73 -1.53
N ALA A 86 -11.99 6.50 -2.07
CA ALA A 86 -12.25 5.30 -1.30
C ALA A 86 -11.13 5.00 -0.28
N ILE A 87 -9.87 5.15 -0.66
CA ILE A 87 -8.72 4.98 0.24
C ILE A 87 -8.79 5.98 1.40
N LEU A 88 -9.04 7.25 1.12
CA LEU A 88 -9.14 8.29 2.14
C LEU A 88 -10.33 8.07 3.07
N PHE A 89 -11.48 7.66 2.54
CA PHE A 89 -12.65 7.32 3.35
C PHE A 89 -12.33 6.18 4.34
N ILE A 90 -11.74 5.09 3.85
CA ILE A 90 -11.32 3.97 4.69
C ILE A 90 -10.22 4.39 5.67
N ALA A 91 -9.28 5.25 5.26
CA ALA A 91 -8.23 5.75 6.13
C ALA A 91 -8.79 6.58 7.29
N ILE A 92 -9.79 7.42 7.05
CA ILE A 92 -10.47 8.19 8.12
C ILE A 92 -11.11 7.22 9.14
N LEU A 93 -11.82 6.20 8.67
CA LEU A 93 -12.39 5.16 9.55
C LEU A 93 -11.31 4.37 10.29
N GLY A 94 -10.22 4.02 9.60
CA GLY A 94 -9.07 3.33 10.16
C GLY A 94 -8.38 4.14 11.26
N VAL A 95 -8.24 5.45 11.10
CA VAL A 95 -7.66 6.34 12.12
C VAL A 95 -8.50 6.39 13.38
N PHE A 96 -9.83 6.34 13.28
CA PHE A 96 -10.68 6.22 14.47
C PHE A 96 -10.44 4.92 15.24
N LEU A 97 -10.16 3.81 14.55
CA LEU A 97 -9.77 2.55 15.21
C LEU A 97 -8.34 2.62 15.78
N ILE A 98 -7.41 3.27 15.07
CA ILE A 98 -6.02 3.46 15.51
C ILE A 98 -5.94 4.39 16.72
N ALA A 99 -6.90 5.31 16.87
CA ALA A 99 -6.99 6.18 18.04
C ALA A 99 -7.20 5.40 19.35
N ASP A 100 -7.67 4.14 19.29
CA ASP A 100 -7.67 3.24 20.44
C ASP A 100 -6.25 2.70 20.72
N GLN A 101 -5.53 3.50 21.52
CA GLN A 101 -4.14 3.28 21.91
C GLN A 101 -3.92 2.00 22.74
N GLU A 102 -4.96 1.36 23.28
CA GLU A 102 -4.81 0.14 24.07
C GLU A 102 -4.31 -1.05 23.25
N ASN A 103 -4.44 -0.98 21.93
CA ASN A 103 -3.96 -2.01 21.00
C ASN A 103 -2.45 -1.94 20.75
N PHE A 104 -1.80 -0.82 21.08
CA PHE A 104 -0.42 -0.56 20.70
C PHE A 104 0.55 -0.68 21.89
N THR A 105 1.73 -1.25 21.63
CA THR A 105 2.82 -1.29 22.60
C THR A 105 3.33 0.12 22.87
N VAL A 106 3.77 0.40 24.10
CA VAL A 106 4.29 1.73 24.47
C VAL A 106 5.67 1.98 23.88
N LEU A 107 6.51 0.94 23.81
CA LEU A 107 7.86 1.03 23.25
C LEU A 107 8.11 -0.10 22.26
N ALA A 108 8.11 0.23 20.97
CA ALA A 108 8.29 -0.72 19.88
C ALA A 108 9.63 -1.46 19.95
N ALA A 109 10.70 -0.75 20.38
CA ALA A 109 12.05 -1.29 20.46
C ALA A 109 12.30 -2.17 21.71
N ALA A 110 11.45 -2.09 22.74
CA ALA A 110 11.62 -2.91 23.95
C ALA A 110 11.41 -4.39 23.64
N VAL A 111 12.29 -5.23 24.20
CA VAL A 111 12.10 -6.68 24.20
C VAL A 111 10.88 -7.03 25.06
N PRO A 112 9.95 -7.88 24.59
CA PRO A 112 8.78 -8.27 25.37
C PRO A 112 9.15 -8.86 26.74
N GLY A 113 8.62 -8.28 27.81
CA GLY A 113 8.89 -8.67 29.20
C GLY A 113 10.15 -8.07 29.80
N SER A 114 10.83 -7.14 29.12
CA SER A 114 11.99 -6.44 29.68
C SER A 114 11.61 -5.44 30.76
N GLU A 115 12.58 -5.05 31.60
CA GLU A 115 12.40 -3.98 32.58
C GLU A 115 12.04 -2.65 31.92
N GLU A 116 12.61 -2.36 30.75
CA GLU A 116 12.31 -1.16 29.95
C GLU A 116 10.83 -1.09 29.55
N GLU A 117 10.25 -2.22 29.11
CA GLU A 117 8.82 -2.29 28.80
C GLU A 117 7.97 -2.05 30.05
N MET A 118 8.31 -2.68 31.17
CA MET A 118 7.57 -2.51 32.42
C MET A 118 7.58 -1.06 32.91
N GLN A 119 8.73 -0.39 32.85
CA GLN A 119 8.86 1.02 33.21
C GLN A 119 8.06 1.93 32.28
N SER A 120 8.09 1.66 30.98
CA SER A 120 7.33 2.43 29.96
C SER A 120 5.82 2.25 30.10
N ILE A 121 5.35 1.07 30.47
CA ILE A 121 3.93 0.83 30.79
C ILE A 121 3.52 1.60 32.05
N GLN A 122 4.40 1.68 33.06
CA GLN A 122 4.13 2.42 34.31
C GLN A 122 4.13 3.94 34.12
N SER A 123 4.91 4.48 33.17
CA SER A 123 4.92 5.91 32.87
C SER A 123 3.65 6.40 32.15
N GLY A 124 2.81 5.48 31.67
CA GLY A 124 1.55 5.81 30.99
C GLY A 124 1.77 6.46 29.62
N GLU A 125 2.94 6.25 29.02
CA GLU A 125 3.24 6.78 27.70
C GLU A 125 2.40 6.11 26.61
N GLN A 126 2.22 6.80 25.49
CA GLN A 126 1.47 6.32 24.34
C GLN A 126 2.36 6.35 23.10
N LEU A 127 2.20 5.35 22.25
CA LEU A 127 2.95 5.21 21.01
C LEU A 127 2.27 6.03 19.91
N THR A 128 2.91 7.11 19.50
CA THR A 128 2.30 8.05 18.55
C THR A 128 2.88 7.94 17.14
N GLU A 129 3.93 7.15 16.90
CA GLU A 129 4.50 6.97 15.57
C GLU A 129 3.53 6.30 14.58
N VAL A 130 2.50 5.61 15.08
CA VAL A 130 1.47 4.97 14.25
C VAL A 130 0.75 5.99 13.34
N TYR A 131 0.61 7.24 13.76
CA TYR A 131 -0.06 8.30 13.00
C TYR A 131 0.72 8.72 11.73
N PRO A 132 1.99 9.20 11.82
CA PRO A 132 2.76 9.50 10.62
C PRO A 132 3.03 8.26 9.76
N LEU A 133 3.20 7.08 10.34
CA LEU A 133 3.32 5.83 9.58
C LEU A 133 2.06 5.54 8.76
N THR A 134 0.87 5.77 9.33
CA THR A 134 -0.41 5.63 8.62
C THR A 134 -0.51 6.64 7.48
N LEU A 135 -0.12 7.90 7.69
CA LEU A 135 -0.17 8.92 6.63
C LEU A 135 0.80 8.61 5.48
N PHE A 136 2.02 8.16 5.76
CA PHE A 136 2.93 7.67 4.71
C PHE A 136 2.32 6.49 3.95
N ALA A 137 1.71 5.54 4.66
CA ALA A 137 1.06 4.41 4.01
C ALA A 137 -0.08 4.86 3.08
N VAL A 138 -0.94 5.77 3.55
CA VAL A 138 -2.06 6.32 2.78
C VAL A 138 -1.58 7.09 1.55
N ALA A 139 -0.54 7.91 1.67
CA ALA A 139 -0.01 8.63 0.51
C ALA A 139 0.56 7.67 -0.55
N GLY A 140 1.26 6.61 -0.15
CA GLY A 140 1.67 5.55 -1.08
C GLY A 140 0.47 4.84 -1.73
N MET A 141 -0.57 4.53 -0.94
CA MET A 141 -1.82 3.94 -1.44
C MET A 141 -2.54 4.84 -2.44
N MET A 142 -2.56 6.16 -2.22
CA MET A 142 -3.18 7.12 -3.14
C MET A 142 -2.40 7.30 -4.43
N LEU A 143 -1.07 7.19 -4.38
CA LEU A 143 -0.19 7.28 -5.55
C LEU A 143 -0.29 6.01 -6.42
N PHE A 144 -0.40 4.84 -5.79
CA PHE A 144 -0.32 3.55 -6.47
C PHE A 144 -1.30 3.36 -7.66
N PRO A 145 -2.61 3.66 -7.57
CA PRO A 145 -3.55 3.51 -8.68
C PRO A 145 -3.43 4.58 -9.77
N VAL A 146 -2.72 5.69 -9.50
CA VAL A 146 -2.54 6.81 -10.43
C VAL A 146 -1.16 6.85 -11.07
N SER A 147 -0.24 5.96 -10.68
CA SER A 147 1.09 5.86 -11.29
C SER A 147 1.00 5.37 -12.74
N THR A 148 1.71 6.04 -13.65
CA THR A 148 1.73 5.73 -15.09
C THR A 148 3.06 5.19 -15.60
N ASP A 149 4.02 4.98 -14.70
CA ASP A 149 5.30 4.35 -15.00
C ASP A 149 5.73 3.38 -13.89
N LEU A 150 6.59 2.43 -14.26
CA LEU A 150 7.04 1.34 -13.40
C LEU A 150 7.85 1.81 -12.18
N ILE A 151 8.56 2.93 -12.27
CA ILE A 151 9.36 3.47 -11.17
C ILE A 151 8.43 4.08 -10.12
N THR A 152 7.47 4.90 -10.54
CA THR A 152 6.49 5.51 -9.63
C THR A 152 5.58 4.45 -9.01
N LEU A 153 5.23 3.38 -9.73
CA LEU A 153 4.55 2.21 -9.16
C LEU A 153 5.38 1.56 -8.04
N PHE A 154 6.68 1.34 -8.27
CA PHE A 154 7.56 0.75 -7.25
C PHE A 154 7.70 1.67 -6.02
N VAL A 155 7.88 2.98 -6.23
CA VAL A 155 7.94 3.97 -5.13
C VAL A 155 6.64 3.98 -4.34
N ALA A 156 5.48 3.99 -5.00
CA ALA A 156 4.19 3.94 -4.33
C ALA A 156 4.01 2.64 -3.51
N LEU A 157 4.43 1.50 -4.08
CA LEU A 157 4.40 0.20 -3.44
C LEU A 157 5.28 0.17 -2.19
N GLU A 158 6.51 0.65 -2.24
CA GLU A 158 7.40 0.67 -1.07
C GLU A 158 6.92 1.66 0.00
N MET A 159 6.46 2.83 -0.43
CA MET A 159 5.93 3.87 0.45
C MET A 159 4.70 3.39 1.22
N LEU A 160 3.84 2.58 0.60
CA LEU A 160 2.70 1.98 1.31
C LEU A 160 3.09 0.74 2.14
N SER A 161 4.20 0.08 1.81
CA SER A 161 4.61 -1.20 2.43
C SER A 161 5.42 -1.02 3.70
N LEU A 162 6.48 -0.22 3.67
CA LEU A 162 7.41 -0.08 4.79
C LEU A 162 6.72 0.36 6.09
N PRO A 163 5.80 1.35 6.08
CA PRO A 163 5.10 1.72 7.32
C PRO A 163 4.20 0.60 7.84
N LEU A 164 3.55 -0.18 6.96
CA LEU A 164 2.72 -1.31 7.38
C LEU A 164 3.54 -2.44 8.01
N TYR A 165 4.75 -2.69 7.52
CA TYR A 165 5.66 -3.67 8.12
C TYR A 165 5.98 -3.30 9.56
N LEU A 166 6.26 -2.01 9.80
CA LEU A 166 6.49 -1.50 11.16
C LEU A 166 5.23 -1.61 12.01
N MET A 167 4.07 -1.15 11.49
CA MET A 167 2.82 -1.15 12.25
C MET A 167 2.29 -2.55 12.59
N ALA A 168 2.61 -3.57 11.79
CA ALA A 168 2.29 -4.96 12.10
C ALA A 168 2.98 -5.47 13.39
N GLY A 169 4.10 -4.88 13.77
CA GLY A 169 4.90 -5.24 14.95
C GLY A 169 4.55 -4.47 16.23
N LEU A 170 3.54 -3.61 16.19
CA LEU A 170 3.21 -2.69 17.28
C LEU A 170 2.16 -3.21 18.26
N SER A 171 1.74 -4.49 18.19
CA SER A 171 0.67 -4.98 19.07
C SER A 171 1.13 -4.98 20.52
N ARG A 172 0.29 -4.44 21.41
CA ARG A 172 0.47 -4.55 22.86
C ARG A 172 0.30 -5.99 23.35
N ARG A 173 -0.66 -6.71 22.75
CA ARG A 173 -1.02 -8.07 23.15
C ARG A 173 -0.25 -9.06 22.28
N ARG A 174 0.25 -10.14 22.90
CA ARG A 174 1.00 -11.21 22.23
C ARG A 174 2.19 -10.66 21.43
N ARG A 175 3.02 -9.81 22.05
CA ARG A 175 4.11 -9.07 21.39
C ARG A 175 5.04 -9.92 20.53
N LEU A 176 5.45 -11.11 21.02
CA LEU A 176 6.30 -12.02 20.26
C LEU A 176 5.65 -12.44 18.93
N MET A 177 4.35 -12.71 18.93
CA MET A 177 3.59 -13.05 17.72
C MET A 177 3.47 -11.86 16.76
N SER A 178 3.34 -10.64 17.29
CA SER A 178 3.32 -9.41 16.49
C SER A 178 4.67 -9.13 15.83
N GLN A 179 5.78 -9.37 16.55
CA GLN A 179 7.13 -9.26 15.99
C GLN A 179 7.40 -10.32 14.92
N GLU A 180 6.98 -11.58 15.14
CA GLU A 180 7.04 -12.63 14.12
C GLU A 180 6.22 -12.27 12.87
N ALA A 181 5.01 -11.74 13.06
CA ALA A 181 4.16 -11.25 11.98
C ALA A 181 4.83 -10.13 11.18
N ALA A 182 5.40 -9.13 11.85
CA ALA A 182 6.13 -8.05 11.18
C ALA A 182 7.32 -8.57 10.37
N LEU A 183 8.11 -9.49 10.95
CA LEU A 183 9.25 -10.10 10.28
C LEU A 183 8.82 -10.91 9.05
N LYS A 184 7.80 -11.77 9.19
CA LYS A 184 7.23 -12.52 8.06
C LYS A 184 6.73 -11.57 6.98
N TYR A 185 6.00 -10.51 7.37
CA TYR A 185 5.46 -9.55 6.41
C TYR A 185 6.56 -8.83 5.63
N PHE A 186 7.58 -8.35 6.35
CA PHE A 186 8.73 -7.66 5.76
C PHE A 186 9.52 -8.58 4.83
N LEU A 187 9.89 -9.79 5.25
CA LEU A 187 10.70 -10.70 4.44
C LEU A 187 9.98 -11.15 3.17
N LEU A 188 8.72 -11.59 3.30
CA LEU A 188 7.94 -12.01 2.14
C LEU A 188 7.62 -10.81 1.22
N GLY A 189 7.41 -9.62 1.82
CA GLY A 189 7.17 -8.38 1.08
C GLY A 189 8.39 -7.87 0.33
N ALA A 190 9.59 -7.93 0.93
CA ALA A 190 10.84 -7.58 0.28
C ALA A 190 11.14 -8.53 -0.89
N PHE A 191 10.89 -9.83 -0.72
CA PHE A 191 11.00 -10.82 -1.79
C PHE A 191 10.03 -10.51 -2.94
N SER A 192 8.76 -10.25 -2.63
CA SER A 192 7.74 -9.88 -3.62
C SER A 192 8.10 -8.59 -4.38
N SER A 193 8.67 -7.60 -3.68
CA SER A 193 9.11 -6.33 -4.28
C SER A 193 10.33 -6.51 -5.17
N ALA A 194 11.22 -7.46 -4.85
CA ALA A 194 12.30 -7.87 -5.75
C ALA A 194 11.75 -8.48 -7.05
N PHE A 195 10.74 -9.36 -6.98
CA PHE A 195 10.07 -9.87 -8.19
C PHE A 195 9.44 -8.75 -8.99
N PHE A 196 8.75 -7.81 -8.33
CA PHE A 196 8.17 -6.65 -9.01
C PHE A 196 9.24 -5.86 -9.78
N LEU A 197 10.37 -5.57 -9.14
CA LEU A 197 11.46 -4.80 -9.75
C LEU A 197 12.15 -5.58 -10.89
N PHE A 198 12.35 -6.89 -10.75
CA PHE A 198 12.83 -7.73 -11.85
C PHE A 198 11.84 -7.75 -13.02
N GLY A 199 10.55 -7.85 -12.74
CA GLY A 199 9.51 -7.74 -13.77
C GLY A 199 9.57 -6.41 -14.52
N ALA A 200 9.74 -5.31 -13.78
CA ALA A 200 9.93 -3.99 -14.37
C ALA A 200 11.19 -3.90 -15.26
N ALA A 201 12.30 -4.52 -14.83
CA ALA A 201 13.53 -4.57 -15.63
C ALA A 201 13.35 -5.35 -16.95
N TYR A 202 12.65 -6.49 -16.92
CA TYR A 202 12.34 -7.24 -18.14
C TYR A 202 11.40 -6.49 -19.08
N LEU A 203 10.39 -5.79 -18.54
CA LEU A 203 9.49 -4.94 -19.34
C LEU A 203 10.23 -3.76 -19.97
N TYR A 204 11.17 -3.15 -19.24
CA TYR A 204 12.07 -2.14 -19.81
C TYR A 204 12.94 -2.74 -20.92
N GLY A 205 13.49 -3.94 -20.72
CA GLY A 205 14.24 -4.66 -21.75
C GLY A 205 13.41 -5.01 -22.99
N TYR A 206 12.10 -5.17 -22.84
CA TYR A 206 11.17 -5.40 -23.94
C TYR A 206 10.80 -4.10 -24.69
N ALA A 207 10.41 -3.06 -23.95
CA ALA A 207 9.79 -1.85 -24.51
C ALA A 207 10.76 -0.66 -24.69
N GLY A 208 11.94 -0.70 -24.07
CA GLY A 208 12.88 0.43 -24.04
C GLY A 208 12.40 1.63 -23.21
N THR A 209 11.35 1.47 -22.41
CA THR A 209 10.73 2.53 -21.60
C THR A 209 10.10 1.95 -20.34
N VAL A 210 9.92 2.79 -19.32
CA VAL A 210 9.24 2.46 -18.07
C VAL A 210 7.79 2.96 -18.03
N SER A 211 7.35 3.73 -19.03
CA SER A 211 5.98 4.22 -19.13
C SER A 211 5.02 3.11 -19.52
N LEU A 212 3.88 3.00 -18.85
CA LEU A 212 2.87 1.98 -19.14
C LEU A 212 2.31 2.12 -20.56
N THR A 213 2.00 3.35 -21.00
CA THR A 213 1.50 3.59 -22.37
C THR A 213 2.57 3.26 -23.42
N GLY A 214 3.85 3.54 -23.12
CA GLY A 214 4.97 3.15 -23.96
C GLY A 214 5.15 1.63 -24.08
N ILE A 215 4.97 0.90 -22.97
CA ILE A 215 4.95 -0.56 -22.97
C ILE A 215 3.78 -1.08 -23.82
N GLY A 216 2.57 -0.55 -23.63
CA GLY A 216 1.40 -0.90 -24.42
C GLY A 216 1.61 -0.71 -25.93
N ALA A 217 2.25 0.39 -26.33
CA ALA A 217 2.60 0.66 -27.72
C ALA A 217 3.67 -0.30 -28.27
N ALA A 218 4.67 -0.67 -27.47
CA ALA A 218 5.68 -1.64 -27.86
C ALA A 218 5.08 -3.04 -28.10
N ILE A 219 4.08 -3.42 -27.29
CA ILE A 219 3.31 -4.66 -27.48
C ILE A 219 2.55 -4.63 -28.82
N THR A 220 1.83 -3.54 -29.12
CA THR A 220 1.10 -3.39 -30.39
C THR A 220 2.02 -3.51 -31.60
N ALA A 221 3.22 -2.92 -31.51
CA ALA A 221 4.18 -2.93 -32.60
C ALA A 221 4.92 -4.28 -32.74
N ALA A 222 4.81 -5.18 -31.76
CA ALA A 222 5.52 -6.46 -31.72
C ALA A 222 7.05 -6.33 -31.89
N ASN A 223 7.62 -5.24 -31.36
CA ASN A 223 9.00 -4.82 -31.62
C ASN A 223 10.05 -5.41 -30.66
N GLY A 224 9.65 -6.21 -29.68
CA GLY A 224 10.51 -6.68 -28.59
C GLY A 224 10.57 -8.19 -28.45
N ASN A 225 11.46 -8.67 -27.56
CA ASN A 225 11.58 -10.08 -27.24
C ASN A 225 10.39 -10.56 -26.38
N THR A 226 9.49 -11.36 -26.96
CA THR A 226 8.30 -11.88 -26.26
C THR A 226 8.63 -12.63 -24.96
N VAL A 227 9.80 -13.26 -24.85
CA VAL A 227 10.23 -13.90 -23.59
C VAL A 227 10.39 -12.88 -22.48
N PHE A 228 10.95 -11.70 -22.78
CA PHE A 228 11.10 -10.62 -21.81
C PHE A 228 9.73 -10.05 -21.41
N LEU A 229 8.81 -9.91 -22.35
CA LEU A 229 7.44 -9.49 -22.06
C LEU A 229 6.76 -10.47 -21.08
N LEU A 230 6.80 -11.77 -21.36
CA LEU A 230 6.12 -12.78 -20.54
C LEU A 230 6.73 -12.90 -19.15
N ILE A 231 8.06 -12.90 -19.03
CA ILE A 231 8.74 -12.89 -17.71
C ILE A 231 8.40 -11.60 -16.98
N GLY A 232 8.42 -10.47 -17.69
CA GLY A 232 8.07 -9.15 -17.17
C GLY A 232 6.67 -9.11 -16.55
N ILE A 233 5.66 -9.54 -17.31
CA ILE A 233 4.27 -9.65 -16.85
C ILE A 233 4.17 -10.60 -15.66
N ALA A 234 4.77 -11.80 -15.74
CA ALA A 234 4.68 -12.80 -14.68
C ALA A 234 5.29 -12.28 -13.37
N PHE A 235 6.51 -11.76 -13.39
CA PHE A 235 7.23 -11.31 -12.19
C PHE A 235 6.62 -10.04 -11.60
N LEU A 236 6.18 -9.11 -12.45
CA LEU A 236 5.45 -7.94 -11.99
C LEU A 236 4.13 -8.33 -11.32
N SER A 237 3.42 -9.34 -11.87
CA SER A 237 2.20 -9.88 -11.28
C SER A 237 2.43 -10.50 -9.90
N VAL A 238 3.57 -11.17 -9.66
CA VAL A 238 3.91 -11.70 -8.31
C VAL A 238 3.84 -10.59 -7.25
N GLY A 239 4.40 -9.41 -7.57
CA GLY A 239 4.36 -8.22 -6.73
C GLY A 239 2.94 -7.79 -6.36
N LEU A 240 2.10 -7.65 -7.38
CA LEU A 240 0.72 -7.17 -7.24
C LEU A 240 -0.17 -8.19 -6.51
N LEU A 241 -0.06 -9.47 -6.89
CA LEU A 241 -0.85 -10.57 -6.32
C LEU A 241 -0.51 -10.83 -4.86
N PHE A 242 0.76 -10.69 -4.48
CA PHE A 242 1.16 -10.66 -3.07
C PHE A 242 0.44 -9.56 -2.31
N LYS A 243 0.33 -8.36 -2.91
CA LYS A 243 -0.24 -7.18 -2.24
C LYS A 243 -1.75 -7.29 -1.99
N ILE A 244 -2.49 -7.96 -2.87
CA ILE A 244 -3.91 -8.28 -2.64
C ILE A 244 -4.11 -9.55 -1.80
N GLY A 245 -3.06 -10.35 -1.58
CA GLY A 245 -3.11 -11.61 -0.85
C GLY A 245 -3.74 -12.76 -1.64
N ALA A 246 -3.55 -12.79 -2.97
CA ALA A 246 -4.08 -13.84 -3.84
C ALA A 246 -3.22 -15.11 -3.81
N VAL A 247 -3.81 -16.27 -4.05
CA VAL A 247 -3.08 -17.55 -4.17
C VAL A 247 -2.26 -17.56 -5.47
N PRO A 248 -0.98 -17.96 -5.46
CA PRO A 248 -0.20 -18.62 -4.40
C PRO A 248 0.59 -17.70 -3.45
N PHE A 249 0.44 -16.38 -3.54
CA PHE A 249 1.23 -15.39 -2.79
C PHE A 249 0.57 -14.89 -1.48
N HIS A 250 -0.44 -15.61 -1.00
CA HIS A 250 -1.28 -15.23 0.16
C HIS A 250 -0.70 -15.63 1.52
N ALA A 251 0.39 -16.41 1.56
CA ALA A 251 0.88 -17.07 2.79
C ALA A 251 1.15 -16.13 3.96
N TRP A 252 1.47 -14.86 3.69
CA TRP A 252 1.67 -13.83 4.70
C TRP A 252 0.37 -13.41 5.40
N THR A 253 -0.77 -13.44 4.70
CA THR A 253 -2.01 -12.76 5.12
C THR A 253 -2.56 -13.31 6.45
N PRO A 254 -2.71 -14.63 6.67
CA PRO A 254 -3.26 -15.15 7.92
C PRO A 254 -2.40 -14.85 9.15
N ASP A 255 -1.08 -15.00 9.02
CA ASP A 255 -0.14 -14.82 10.13
C ASP A 255 -0.02 -13.34 10.50
N VAL A 256 0.04 -12.46 9.51
CA VAL A 256 0.13 -11.02 9.71
C VAL A 256 -1.16 -10.47 10.31
N TYR A 257 -2.32 -10.89 9.80
CA TYR A 257 -3.61 -10.42 10.31
C TYR A 257 -3.82 -10.83 11.76
N GLN A 258 -3.38 -12.03 12.13
CA GLN A 258 -3.49 -12.53 13.49
C GLN A 258 -2.51 -11.83 14.45
N GLY A 259 -1.26 -11.60 14.03
CA GLY A 259 -0.23 -10.99 14.86
C GLY A 259 -0.31 -9.48 15.01
N ALA A 260 -0.81 -8.76 14.00
CA ALA A 260 -0.90 -7.31 14.01
C ALA A 260 -1.97 -6.76 14.97
N PRO A 261 -1.82 -5.49 15.44
CA PRO A 261 -2.89 -4.79 16.15
C PRO A 261 -4.18 -4.81 15.33
N THR A 262 -5.32 -5.05 15.98
CA THR A 262 -6.61 -5.17 15.29
C THR A 262 -6.95 -3.95 14.41
N PRO A 263 -6.69 -2.70 14.83
CA PRO A 263 -6.89 -1.53 13.96
C PRO A 263 -6.06 -1.59 12.66
N ILE A 264 -4.81 -2.05 12.75
CA ILE A 264 -3.90 -2.17 11.60
C ILE A 264 -4.36 -3.30 10.68
N THR A 265 -4.78 -4.44 11.23
CA THR A 265 -5.38 -5.54 10.45
C THR A 265 -6.62 -5.06 9.68
N ALA A 266 -7.52 -4.30 10.32
CA ALA A 266 -8.72 -3.77 9.67
C ALA A 266 -8.38 -2.76 8.57
N PHE A 267 -7.43 -1.85 8.84
CA PHE A 267 -6.94 -0.89 7.84
C PHE A 267 -6.32 -1.59 6.62
N MET A 268 -5.47 -2.59 6.84
CA MET A 268 -4.87 -3.40 5.78
C MET A 268 -5.91 -4.20 4.99
N ALA A 269 -6.90 -4.79 5.65
CA ALA A 269 -7.91 -5.60 4.97
C ALA A 269 -8.74 -4.81 3.93
N ALA A 270 -8.85 -3.49 4.09
CA ALA A 270 -9.60 -2.64 3.18
C ALA A 270 -8.70 -1.74 2.32
N ALA A 271 -7.93 -0.83 2.92
CA ALA A 271 -7.25 0.25 2.20
C ALA A 271 -6.16 -0.26 1.26
N THR A 272 -5.34 -1.23 1.71
CA THR A 272 -4.25 -1.75 0.86
C THR A 272 -4.78 -2.53 -0.33
N LYS A 273 -5.93 -3.20 -0.17
CA LYS A 273 -6.58 -3.94 -1.25
C LYS A 273 -7.13 -3.00 -2.31
N ILE A 274 -7.81 -1.92 -1.91
CA ILE A 274 -8.30 -0.91 -2.86
C ILE A 274 -7.14 -0.33 -3.67
N ALA A 275 -6.04 0.04 -3.00
CA ALA A 275 -4.85 0.57 -3.69
C ALA A 275 -4.22 -0.44 -4.64
N ALA A 276 -4.04 -1.68 -4.19
CA ALA A 276 -3.42 -2.74 -4.99
C ALA A 276 -4.28 -3.16 -6.19
N PHE A 277 -5.60 -3.27 -6.05
CA PHE A 277 -6.51 -3.50 -7.18
C PHE A 277 -6.48 -2.35 -8.16
N GLY A 278 -6.41 -1.11 -7.67
CA GLY A 278 -6.32 0.04 -8.54
C GLY A 278 -5.05 0.06 -9.40
N ALA A 279 -3.90 -0.23 -8.80
CA ALA A 279 -2.66 -0.41 -9.54
C ALA A 279 -2.72 -1.59 -10.50
N LEU A 280 -3.31 -2.72 -10.09
CA LEU A 280 -3.51 -3.89 -10.95
C LEU A 280 -4.32 -3.53 -12.19
N LEU A 281 -5.49 -2.89 -12.02
CA LEU A 281 -6.32 -2.43 -13.13
C LEU A 281 -5.54 -1.49 -14.06
N ARG A 282 -4.81 -0.52 -13.51
CA ARG A 282 -3.97 0.40 -14.28
C ARG A 282 -2.95 -0.34 -15.14
N ILE A 283 -2.20 -1.26 -14.55
CA ILE A 283 -1.12 -1.99 -15.24
C ILE A 283 -1.69 -2.89 -16.34
N PHE A 284 -2.73 -3.67 -16.03
CA PHE A 284 -3.27 -4.64 -16.98
C PHE A 284 -4.08 -4.01 -18.11
N TYR A 285 -4.85 -2.94 -17.83
CA TYR A 285 -5.69 -2.29 -18.83
C TYR A 285 -5.03 -1.08 -19.53
N VAL A 286 -3.89 -0.58 -19.06
CA VAL A 286 -3.13 0.47 -19.77
C VAL A 286 -1.81 -0.06 -20.30
N GLY A 287 -1.07 -0.81 -19.49
CA GLY A 287 0.25 -1.34 -19.87
C GLY A 287 0.16 -2.61 -20.71
N PHE A 288 -0.71 -3.54 -20.34
CA PHE A 288 -0.77 -4.88 -20.95
C PHE A 288 -2.04 -5.14 -21.77
N GLU A 289 -2.82 -4.11 -22.11
CA GLU A 289 -4.10 -4.27 -22.81
C GLU A 289 -3.94 -5.12 -24.08
N ASN A 290 -2.91 -4.84 -24.88
CA ASN A 290 -2.64 -5.54 -26.14
C ASN A 290 -2.06 -6.96 -25.98
N ALA A 291 -1.71 -7.37 -24.75
CA ALA A 291 -1.29 -8.73 -24.39
C ALA A 291 -2.41 -9.49 -23.66
N TYR A 292 -3.67 -9.08 -23.84
CA TYR A 292 -4.85 -9.62 -23.16
C TYR A 292 -4.91 -11.14 -23.11
N TRP A 293 -4.63 -11.79 -24.25
CA TRP A 293 -4.71 -13.24 -24.38
C TRP A 293 -3.60 -13.98 -23.62
N ASP A 294 -2.50 -13.29 -23.30
CA ASP A 294 -1.38 -13.87 -22.56
C ASP A 294 -1.63 -13.87 -21.05
N TRP A 295 -2.12 -12.74 -20.51
CA TRP A 295 -2.25 -12.59 -19.05
C TRP A 295 -3.62 -12.99 -18.51
N ARG A 296 -4.70 -12.85 -19.28
CA ARG A 296 -6.07 -13.10 -18.78
C ARG A 296 -6.27 -14.55 -18.29
N PRO A 297 -5.80 -15.60 -19.00
CA PRO A 297 -5.96 -16.97 -18.52
C PRO A 297 -5.27 -17.20 -17.18
N LEU A 298 -4.06 -16.66 -16.99
CA LEU A 298 -3.30 -16.77 -15.74
C LEU A 298 -4.06 -16.13 -14.57
N ILE A 299 -4.52 -14.89 -14.73
CA ILE A 299 -5.29 -14.18 -13.70
C ILE A 299 -6.62 -14.89 -13.41
N THR A 300 -7.27 -15.46 -14.42
CA THR A 300 -8.53 -16.22 -14.25
C THR A 300 -8.32 -17.46 -13.40
N VAL A 301 -7.25 -18.24 -13.67
CA VAL A 301 -6.91 -19.43 -12.86
C VAL A 301 -6.59 -19.03 -11.43
N ILE A 302 -5.82 -17.95 -11.23
CA ILE A 302 -5.48 -17.43 -9.91
C ILE A 302 -6.72 -17.01 -9.14
N ALA A 303 -7.67 -16.33 -9.78
CA ALA A 303 -8.93 -15.92 -9.15
C ALA A 303 -9.76 -17.15 -8.72
N ILE A 304 -9.90 -18.17 -9.57
CA ILE A 304 -10.62 -19.41 -9.23
C ILE A 304 -10.00 -20.09 -8.02
N ILE A 305 -8.67 -20.26 -8.03
CA ILE A 305 -7.96 -20.91 -6.92
C ILE A 305 -8.07 -20.07 -5.65
N THR A 306 -7.98 -18.74 -5.76
CA THR A 306 -8.06 -17.82 -4.61
C THR A 306 -9.41 -17.88 -3.92
N MET A 307 -10.51 -17.88 -4.69
CA MET A 307 -11.86 -18.06 -4.15
C MET A 307 -12.03 -19.42 -3.48
N LEU A 308 -11.68 -20.51 -4.17
CA LEU A 308 -11.86 -21.86 -3.65
C LEU A 308 -11.02 -22.11 -2.38
N PHE A 309 -9.73 -21.79 -2.44
CA PHE A 309 -8.81 -22.01 -1.34
C PHE A 309 -9.16 -21.13 -0.14
N GLY A 310 -9.42 -19.83 -0.36
CA GLY A 310 -9.80 -18.91 0.70
C GLY A 310 -11.08 -19.36 1.42
N SER A 311 -12.13 -19.72 0.68
CA SER A 311 -13.39 -20.16 1.28
C SER A 311 -13.28 -21.49 2.02
N VAL A 312 -12.60 -22.50 1.45
CA VAL A 312 -12.47 -23.82 2.09
C VAL A 312 -11.64 -23.73 3.37
N VAL A 313 -10.51 -23.00 3.34
CA VAL A 313 -9.62 -22.91 4.50
C VAL A 313 -10.21 -22.02 5.60
N ALA A 314 -11.03 -21.02 5.26
CA ALA A 314 -11.73 -20.17 6.23
C ALA A 314 -12.64 -21.00 7.17
N ILE A 315 -13.36 -21.99 6.63
CA ILE A 315 -14.28 -22.85 7.42
C ILE A 315 -13.53 -23.65 8.49
N ALA A 316 -12.27 -24.03 8.22
CA ALA A 316 -11.45 -24.80 9.15
C ALA A 316 -10.78 -23.95 10.25
N GLN A 317 -10.85 -22.61 10.18
CA GLN A 317 -10.19 -21.74 11.16
C GLN A 317 -10.96 -21.68 12.48
N ARG A 318 -10.21 -21.72 13.59
CA ARG A 318 -10.75 -21.55 14.96
C ARG A 318 -10.51 -20.14 15.52
N ASP A 319 -9.59 -19.39 14.92
CA ASP A 319 -9.26 -18.02 15.31
C ASP A 319 -10.00 -17.03 14.39
N ILE A 320 -10.72 -16.07 14.97
CA ILE A 320 -11.54 -15.12 14.22
C ILE A 320 -10.69 -14.26 13.28
N LYS A 321 -9.49 -13.82 13.69
CA LYS A 321 -8.61 -13.01 12.83
C LYS A 321 -8.10 -13.83 11.65
N ARG A 322 -7.73 -15.10 11.87
CA ARG A 322 -7.35 -16.01 10.77
C ARG A 322 -8.53 -16.29 9.85
N MET A 323 -9.72 -16.54 10.39
CA MET A 323 -10.94 -16.74 9.59
C MET A 323 -11.22 -15.53 8.70
N LEU A 324 -11.15 -14.31 9.26
CA LEU A 324 -11.30 -13.06 8.51
C LEU A 324 -10.18 -12.86 7.49
N ALA A 325 -8.96 -13.31 7.77
CA ALA A 325 -7.85 -13.28 6.82
C ALA A 325 -8.12 -14.18 5.60
N TYR A 326 -8.60 -15.41 5.80
CA TYR A 326 -8.98 -16.29 4.69
C TYR A 326 -10.24 -15.83 3.96
N SER A 327 -11.21 -15.23 4.66
CA SER A 327 -12.34 -14.55 4.03
C SER A 327 -11.86 -13.38 3.15
N SER A 328 -10.93 -12.57 3.66
CA SER A 328 -10.28 -11.51 2.89
C SER A 328 -9.58 -12.08 1.65
N ILE A 329 -8.83 -13.19 1.77
CA ILE A 329 -8.21 -13.87 0.62
C ILE A 329 -9.28 -14.27 -0.41
N ALA A 330 -10.38 -14.89 0.00
CA ALA A 330 -11.43 -15.32 -0.92
C ALA A 330 -12.13 -14.16 -1.65
N HIS A 331 -12.22 -12.98 -1.02
CA HIS A 331 -12.78 -11.76 -1.59
C HIS A 331 -11.77 -10.89 -2.36
N ALA A 332 -10.49 -11.30 -2.44
CA ALA A 332 -9.52 -10.71 -3.33
C ALA A 332 -9.77 -11.22 -4.76
#